data_AF-A0A176S767-F1
#
_entry.id   AF-A0A176S767-F1
#
_cell.length_a   1.000
_cell.length_b   1.000
_cell.length_c   1.000
_cell.angle_alpha   90.00
_cell.angle_beta   90.00
_cell.angle_gamma   90.00
#
_symmetry.space_group_name_H-M   'P 1'
#
loop_
_entity.id
_entity.type
_entity.pdbx_description
1 polymer ?
#
loop_
_entity_poly.entity_id
_entity_poly.type
_entity_poly.pdbx_seq_one_letter_code
_entity_poly.pdbx_strand_id
1 'polypeptide(L)'
;MQTYPRLITIGTQTPPQKYTQSEILALFDITDKKINKIFSHSHIKSRHLCLPKPNLDGSIPDESQAELLQKHQRVALEIGQAAIKKALKKAALTPQDIDYISVVSTTGFLCPSLTAHYIKMLGMRQDIQRIDIVGMGFCQIFLPLTFSMLQHKYL
;
A
#
# COMPACT_ATOMS: atom_id res chain seq x y z
N MET A 1 -1.82 34.46 11.98
CA MET A 1 -1.08 33.90 10.82
C MET A 1 -1.86 32.70 10.32
N GLN A 2 -2.27 32.70 9.05
CA GLN A 2 -3.06 31.61 8.48
C GLN A 2 -2.13 30.45 8.11
N THR A 3 -2.22 29.34 8.84
CA THR A 3 -1.45 28.12 8.57
C THR A 3 -2.18 27.28 7.54
N TYR A 4 -1.63 27.21 6.33
CA TYR A 4 -2.11 26.30 5.30
C TYR A 4 -1.49 24.91 5.46
N PRO A 5 -2.22 23.84 5.10
CA PRO A 5 -1.66 22.50 5.02
C PRO A 5 -0.46 22.45 4.07
N ARG A 6 0.63 21.79 4.50
CA ARG A 6 1.86 21.64 3.71
C ARG A 6 2.34 20.20 3.76
N LEU A 7 2.86 19.73 2.63
CA LEU A 7 3.54 18.44 2.57
C LEU A 7 4.97 18.58 3.11
N ILE A 8 5.24 18.01 4.28
CA ILE A 8 6.55 18.11 4.94
C ILE A 8 7.54 17.10 4.35
N THR A 9 7.08 15.87 4.09
CA THR A 9 7.94 14.75 3.70
C THR A 9 7.16 13.70 2.92
N ILE A 10 7.89 12.88 2.15
CA ILE A 10 7.36 11.71 1.45
C ILE A 10 8.30 10.51 1.70
N GLY A 11 7.68 9.39 2.09
CA GLY A 11 8.32 8.08 2.19
C GLY A 11 7.62 7.08 1.28
N THR A 12 8.39 6.31 0.53
CA THR A 12 7.88 5.27 -0.36
C THR A 12 8.60 3.94 -0.09
N GLN A 13 7.86 2.85 -0.25
CA GLN A 13 8.37 1.50 -0.18
C GLN A 13 7.57 0.60 -1.12
N THR A 14 8.27 -0.27 -1.83
CA THR A 14 7.68 -1.35 -2.63
C THR A 14 8.12 -2.70 -2.10
N PRO A 15 7.39 -3.79 -2.41
CA PRO A 15 7.87 -5.14 -2.17
C PRO A 15 9.23 -5.38 -2.83
N PRO A 16 10.14 -6.17 -2.22
CA PRO A 16 11.49 -6.36 -2.73
C PRO A 16 11.52 -7.16 -4.05
N GLN A 17 10.56 -8.05 -4.24
CA GLN A 17 10.48 -8.92 -5.41
C GLN A 17 10.06 -8.12 -6.65
N LYS A 18 10.91 -8.17 -7.66
CA LYS A 18 10.75 -7.45 -8.93
C LYS A 18 10.68 -8.47 -10.06
N TYR A 19 9.72 -8.30 -10.94
CA TYR A 19 9.50 -9.16 -12.09
C TYR A 19 9.41 -8.33 -13.35
N THR A 20 10.08 -8.79 -14.40
CA THR A 20 9.91 -8.31 -15.77
C THR A 20 8.63 -8.85 -16.37
N GLN A 21 8.20 -8.24 -17.46
CA GLN A 21 6.96 -8.59 -18.12
C GLN A 21 7.05 -10.00 -18.72
N SER A 22 8.22 -10.35 -19.26
CA SER A 22 8.52 -11.69 -19.77
C SER A 22 8.54 -12.74 -18.66
N GLU A 23 9.10 -12.45 -17.49
CA GLU A 23 9.08 -13.37 -16.35
C GLU A 23 7.66 -13.63 -15.87
N ILE A 24 6.80 -12.60 -15.81
CA ILE A 24 5.40 -12.79 -15.41
C ILE A 24 4.67 -13.66 -16.44
N LEU A 25 4.86 -13.42 -17.73
CA LEU A 25 4.24 -14.25 -18.78
C LEU A 25 4.68 -15.71 -18.68
N ALA A 26 5.96 -15.95 -18.40
CA ALA A 26 6.51 -17.29 -18.22
C ALA A 26 5.98 -17.98 -16.95
N LEU A 27 5.91 -17.25 -15.82
CA LEU A 27 5.44 -17.77 -14.53
C LEU A 27 3.98 -18.24 -14.57
N PHE A 28 3.15 -17.59 -15.38
CA PHE A 28 1.73 -17.94 -15.55
C PHE A 28 1.44 -18.75 -16.82
N ASP A 29 2.49 -19.25 -17.50
CA ASP A 29 2.40 -19.99 -18.76
C ASP A 29 1.46 -19.34 -19.80
N ILE A 30 1.53 -18.01 -19.91
CA ILE A 30 0.64 -17.25 -20.78
C ILE A 30 1.14 -17.31 -22.22
N THR A 31 0.51 -18.17 -23.01
CA THR A 31 0.80 -18.34 -24.45
C THR A 31 -0.05 -17.49 -25.39
N ASP A 32 -1.09 -16.81 -24.87
CA ASP A 32 -1.98 -15.97 -25.67
C ASP A 32 -1.24 -14.77 -26.28
N LYS A 33 -1.22 -14.72 -27.62
CA LYS A 33 -0.59 -13.66 -28.41
C LYS A 33 -1.14 -12.26 -28.08
N LYS A 34 -2.42 -12.11 -27.74
CA LYS A 34 -3.03 -10.82 -27.38
C LYS A 34 -2.51 -10.33 -26.04
N ILE A 35 -2.46 -11.21 -25.04
CA ILE A 35 -1.96 -10.86 -23.69
C ILE A 35 -0.46 -10.55 -23.76
N ASN A 36 0.30 -11.36 -24.50
CA ASN A 36 1.72 -11.11 -24.72
C ASN A 36 1.95 -9.75 -25.42
N LYS A 37 1.11 -9.38 -26.41
CA LYS A 37 1.17 -8.07 -27.05
C LYS A 37 0.92 -6.93 -26.05
N ILE A 38 -0.07 -7.06 -25.17
CA ILE A 38 -0.35 -6.05 -24.12
C ILE A 38 0.86 -5.89 -23.18
N PHE A 39 1.47 -6.98 -22.75
CA PHE A 39 2.60 -6.93 -21.82
C PHE A 39 3.87 -6.38 -22.49
N SER A 40 4.16 -6.79 -23.73
CA SER A 40 5.33 -6.34 -24.51
C SER A 40 5.23 -4.89 -24.98
N HIS A 41 4.03 -4.40 -25.27
CA HIS A 41 3.81 -3.00 -25.68
C HIS A 41 3.51 -2.08 -24.49
N SER A 42 3.41 -2.62 -23.28
CA SER A 42 3.39 -1.78 -22.09
C SER A 42 4.75 -1.09 -21.97
N HIS A 43 4.77 0.23 -21.77
CA HIS A 43 6.01 0.97 -21.43
C HIS A 43 6.53 0.62 -20.02
N ILE A 44 6.12 -0.52 -19.44
CA ILE A 44 6.44 -0.96 -18.10
C ILE A 44 7.53 -2.02 -18.20
N LYS A 45 8.76 -1.66 -17.81
CA LYS A 45 9.91 -2.58 -17.83
C LYS A 45 9.80 -3.70 -16.80
N SER A 46 9.21 -3.41 -15.64
CA SER A 46 9.14 -4.34 -14.51
C SER A 46 8.09 -3.89 -13.49
N ARG A 47 7.57 -4.84 -12.70
CA ARG A 47 6.63 -4.60 -11.59
C ARG A 47 7.16 -5.20 -10.30
N HIS A 48 6.85 -4.55 -9.18
CA HIS A 48 7.06 -5.10 -7.84
C HIS A 48 5.78 -5.82 -7.42
N LEU A 49 5.84 -7.13 -7.21
CA LEU A 49 4.67 -7.98 -6.96
C LEU A 49 4.94 -8.91 -5.78
N CYS A 50 3.87 -9.30 -5.08
CA CYS A 50 3.89 -10.31 -4.02
C CYS A 50 3.19 -11.57 -4.53
N LEU A 51 3.92 -12.35 -5.33
CA LEU A 51 3.46 -13.64 -5.84
C LEU A 51 3.71 -14.73 -4.79
N PRO A 52 2.86 -15.77 -4.70
CA PRO A 52 3.16 -16.93 -3.88
C PRO A 52 4.39 -17.66 -4.42
N LYS A 53 4.98 -18.52 -3.60
CA LYS A 53 6.10 -19.35 -4.05
C LYS A 53 5.58 -20.35 -5.08
N PRO A 54 6.29 -20.55 -6.21
CA PRO A 54 5.93 -21.60 -7.16
C PRO A 54 5.90 -22.97 -6.47
N ASN A 55 4.99 -23.83 -6.92
CA ASN A 55 4.93 -25.24 -6.59
C ASN A 55 6.19 -25.97 -7.08
N LEU A 56 6.37 -27.23 -6.68
CA LEU A 56 7.52 -28.05 -7.07
C LEU A 56 7.62 -28.26 -8.60
N ASP A 57 6.50 -28.17 -9.30
CA ASP A 57 6.39 -28.26 -10.76
C ASP A 57 6.59 -26.91 -11.47
N GLY A 58 6.84 -25.83 -10.71
CA GLY A 58 7.02 -24.47 -11.23
C GLY A 58 5.72 -23.69 -11.45
N SER A 59 4.55 -24.29 -11.21
CA SER A 59 3.26 -23.60 -11.34
C SER A 59 3.03 -22.61 -10.19
N ILE A 60 2.32 -21.52 -10.45
CA ILE A 60 1.88 -20.59 -9.39
C ILE A 60 0.62 -21.18 -8.73
N PRO A 61 0.62 -21.44 -7.41
CA PRO A 61 -0.56 -21.96 -6.74
C PRO A 61 -1.69 -20.92 -6.72
N ASP A 62 -2.92 -21.42 -6.83
CA ASP A 62 -4.11 -20.62 -6.54
C ASP A 62 -4.16 -20.30 -5.04
N GLU A 63 -4.42 -19.04 -4.73
CA GLU A 63 -4.60 -18.58 -3.35
C GLU A 63 -6.10 -18.37 -3.09
N SER A 64 -6.58 -18.93 -1.99
CA SER A 64 -7.92 -18.66 -1.48
C SER A 64 -8.06 -17.19 -1.05
N GLN A 65 -9.30 -16.70 -0.96
CA GLN A 65 -9.58 -15.35 -0.49
C GLN A 65 -8.98 -15.07 0.90
N ALA A 66 -8.94 -16.08 1.78
CA ALA A 66 -8.35 -15.96 3.10
C ALA A 66 -6.83 -15.77 3.04
N GLU A 67 -6.13 -16.53 2.18
CA GLU A 67 -4.69 -16.41 1.98
C GLU A 67 -4.32 -15.07 1.35
N LEU A 68 -5.10 -14.61 0.37
CA LEU A 68 -4.94 -13.28 -0.23
C LEU A 68 -5.09 -12.17 0.81
N LEU A 69 -6.05 -12.29 1.73
CA LEU A 69 -6.27 -11.30 2.78
C LEU A 69 -5.13 -11.29 3.80
N GLN A 70 -4.64 -12.47 4.22
CA GLN A 70 -3.47 -12.58 5.10
C GLN A 70 -2.21 -12.04 4.45
N LYS A 71 -2.01 -12.33 3.15
CA LYS A 71 -0.91 -11.77 2.36
C LYS A 71 -1.02 -10.26 2.26
N HIS A 72 -2.21 -9.72 2.00
CA HIS A 72 -2.45 -8.28 1.97
C HIS A 72 -2.05 -7.63 3.30
N GLN A 73 -2.55 -8.16 4.42
CA GLN A 73 -2.23 -7.65 5.76
C GLN A 73 -0.72 -7.65 6.01
N ARG A 74 -0.06 -8.80 5.81
CA ARG A 74 1.38 -8.93 6.06
C ARG A 74 2.20 -7.95 5.21
N VAL A 75 1.96 -7.94 3.90
CA VAL A 75 2.72 -7.10 2.96
C VAL A 75 2.44 -5.63 3.20
N ALA A 76 1.18 -5.23 3.39
CA ALA A 76 0.81 -3.85 3.66
C ALA A 76 1.52 -3.32 4.91
N LEU A 77 1.52 -4.10 5.99
CA LEU A 77 2.20 -3.70 7.23
C LEU A 77 3.71 -3.59 7.05
N GLU A 78 4.34 -4.53 6.35
CA GLU A 78 5.78 -4.50 6.09
C GLU A 78 6.19 -3.25 5.28
N ILE A 79 5.56 -3.05 4.11
CA ILE A 79 5.93 -1.93 3.23
C ILE A 79 5.49 -0.58 3.81
N GLY A 80 4.31 -0.53 4.43
CA GLY A 80 3.76 0.68 5.01
C GLY A 80 4.57 1.12 6.22
N GLN A 81 4.98 0.20 7.10
CA GLN A 81 5.84 0.54 8.24
C GLN A 81 7.17 1.13 7.76
N ALA A 82 7.79 0.52 6.75
CA ALA A 82 9.05 1.02 6.19
C ALA A 82 8.88 2.40 5.52
N ALA A 83 7.79 2.62 4.77
CA ALA A 83 7.47 3.91 4.17
C ALA A 83 7.23 5.00 5.22
N ILE A 84 6.44 4.71 6.26
CA ILE A 84 6.15 5.63 7.36
C ILE A 84 7.45 5.99 8.10
N LYS A 85 8.28 4.99 8.47
CA LYS A 85 9.57 5.23 9.12
C LYS A 85 10.50 6.11 8.27
N LYS A 86 10.54 5.89 6.95
CA LYS A 86 11.32 6.76 6.03
C LYS A 86 10.80 8.19 6.01
N ALA A 87 9.48 8.38 5.99
CA ALA A 87 8.86 9.71 6.01
C ALA A 87 9.17 10.45 7.32
N LEU A 88 8.91 9.81 8.47
CA LEU A 88 9.15 10.35 9.80
C LEU A 88 10.62 10.71 10.02
N LYS A 89 11.55 9.81 9.62
CA LYS A 89 12.99 10.07 9.73
C LYS A 89 13.43 11.32 8.96
N LYS A 90 12.90 11.53 7.74
CA LYS A 90 13.20 12.72 6.94
C LYS A 90 12.66 14.01 7.55
N ALA A 91 11.54 13.92 8.27
CA ALA A 91 10.93 15.07 8.95
C ALA A 91 11.47 15.28 10.38
N ALA A 92 12.37 14.41 10.87
CA ALA A 92 12.82 14.38 12.26
C ALA A 92 11.67 14.31 13.28
N LEU A 93 10.60 13.59 12.93
CA LEU A 93 9.42 13.37 13.78
C LEU A 93 9.38 11.94 14.32
N THR A 94 8.68 11.75 15.42
CA THR A 94 8.37 10.45 16.02
C THR A 94 6.91 10.05 15.77
N PRO A 95 6.54 8.76 15.90
CA PRO A 95 5.14 8.33 15.80
C PRO A 95 4.19 8.99 16.81
N GLN A 96 4.72 9.55 17.91
CA GLN A 96 3.95 10.23 18.95
C GLN A 96 3.56 11.67 18.56
N ASP A 97 4.27 12.26 17.59
CA ASP A 97 4.01 13.60 17.07
C ASP A 97 2.89 13.61 16.02
N ILE A 98 2.27 12.46 15.74
CA ILE A 98 1.24 12.31 14.72
C ILE A 98 -0.15 12.33 15.38
N ASP A 99 -0.94 13.35 15.06
CA ASP A 99 -2.30 13.52 15.58
C ASP A 99 -3.36 12.80 14.72
N TYR A 100 -3.05 12.53 13.45
CA TYR A 100 -3.98 11.96 12.48
C TYR A 100 -3.32 10.96 11.53
N ILE A 101 -3.95 9.80 11.33
CA ILE A 101 -3.54 8.81 10.34
C ILE A 101 -4.68 8.46 9.39
N SER A 102 -4.40 8.52 8.09
CA SER A 102 -5.30 8.01 7.05
C SER A 102 -4.62 6.91 6.26
N VAL A 103 -5.30 5.78 6.12
CA VAL A 103 -4.86 4.67 5.27
C VAL A 103 -5.85 4.49 4.14
N VAL A 104 -5.32 4.27 2.96
CA VAL A 104 -6.07 4.09 1.72
C VAL A 104 -5.68 2.74 1.11
N SER A 105 -6.65 1.88 0.84
CA SER A 105 -6.41 0.57 0.21
C SER A 105 -7.57 0.11 -0.65
N THR A 106 -7.25 -0.47 -1.81
CA THR A 106 -8.19 -1.13 -2.72
C THR A 106 -8.04 -2.65 -2.74
N THR A 107 -6.98 -3.17 -2.11
CA THR A 107 -6.56 -4.58 -2.24
C THR A 107 -7.25 -5.50 -1.23
N GLY A 108 -7.82 -4.96 -0.15
CA GLY A 108 -8.52 -5.77 0.84
C GLY A 108 -9.17 -4.94 1.94
N PHE A 109 -10.14 -5.55 2.61
CA PHE A 109 -10.81 -5.01 3.80
C PHE A 109 -10.39 -5.84 5.02
N LEU A 110 -9.81 -5.19 6.03
CA LEU A 110 -9.27 -5.85 7.21
C LEU A 110 -10.03 -5.41 8.47
N CYS A 111 -10.29 -6.38 9.35
CA CYS A 111 -10.81 -6.14 10.69
C CYS A 111 -9.95 -6.95 11.70
N PRO A 112 -9.14 -6.30 12.55
CA PRO A 112 -8.92 -4.86 12.68
C PRO A 112 -8.33 -4.19 11.43
N SER A 113 -8.57 -2.88 11.26
CA SER A 113 -8.13 -2.14 10.08
C SER A 113 -6.61 -1.90 10.05
N LEU A 114 -6.08 -1.48 8.90
CA LEU A 114 -4.64 -1.20 8.76
C LEU A 114 -4.18 -0.08 9.68
N THR A 115 -4.99 0.97 9.86
CA THR A 115 -4.65 2.03 10.85
C THR A 115 -4.48 1.45 12.25
N ALA A 116 -5.37 0.55 12.70
CA ALA A 116 -5.29 -0.08 14.01
C ALA A 116 -3.98 -0.86 14.19
N HIS A 117 -3.56 -1.58 13.15
CA HIS A 117 -2.28 -2.28 13.15
C HIS A 117 -1.09 -1.32 13.19
N TYR A 118 -1.08 -0.25 12.39
CA TYR A 118 0.01 0.74 12.40
C TYR A 118 0.14 1.44 13.75
N ILE A 119 -0.96 1.86 14.36
CA ILE A 119 -0.97 2.53 15.66
C ILE A 119 -0.28 1.64 16.71
N LYS A 120 -0.67 0.37 16.77
CA LYS A 120 -0.08 -0.61 17.68
C LYS A 120 1.39 -0.88 17.36
N MET A 121 1.74 -1.10 16.10
CA MET A 121 3.08 -1.51 15.68
C MET A 121 4.13 -0.39 15.73
N LEU A 122 3.72 0.86 15.51
CA LEU A 122 4.60 2.02 15.53
C LEU A 122 4.61 2.74 16.87
N GLY A 123 3.75 2.32 17.81
CA GLY A 123 3.60 2.97 19.10
C GLY A 123 3.16 4.42 18.92
N MET A 124 2.10 4.64 18.13
CA MET A 124 1.46 5.96 18.02
C MET A 124 0.62 6.23 19.28
N ARG A 125 0.16 7.48 19.45
CA ARG A 125 -0.72 7.83 20.57
C ARG A 125 -2.05 7.09 20.49
N GLN A 126 -2.64 6.79 21.66
CA GLN A 126 -3.93 6.11 21.73
C GLN A 126 -5.12 7.01 21.37
N ASP A 127 -4.94 8.32 21.47
CA ASP A 127 -5.93 9.35 21.13
C ASP A 127 -5.86 9.82 19.66
N ILE A 128 -5.00 9.18 18.85
CA ILE A 128 -4.81 9.50 17.44
C ILE A 128 -6.13 9.34 16.67
N GLN A 129 -6.45 10.35 15.87
CA GLN A 129 -7.58 10.30 14.96
C GLN A 129 -7.23 9.44 13.76
N ARG A 130 -8.13 8.52 13.36
CA ARG A 130 -7.83 7.56 12.29
C ARG A 130 -8.99 7.40 11.32
N ILE A 131 -8.65 7.22 10.05
CA ILE A 131 -9.61 6.85 8.99
C ILE A 131 -9.01 5.79 8.06
N ASP A 132 -9.82 4.79 7.71
CA ASP A 132 -9.49 3.83 6.66
C ASP A 132 -10.45 4.05 5.49
N ILE A 133 -9.89 4.39 4.33
CA ILE A 133 -10.64 4.64 3.10
C ILE A 133 -10.46 3.42 2.19
N VAL A 134 -11.55 2.69 1.98
CA VAL A 134 -11.58 1.41 1.26
C VAL A 134 -12.64 1.42 0.16
N GLY A 135 -12.54 0.51 -0.81
CA GLY A 135 -13.60 0.24 -1.81
C GLY A 135 -13.73 1.20 -3.02
N MET A 136 -13.20 2.43 -2.97
CA MET A 136 -13.34 3.42 -4.07
C MET A 136 -12.28 3.43 -5.21
N GLY A 137 -11.45 2.38 -5.37
CA GLY A 137 -10.50 2.28 -6.49
C GLY A 137 -9.42 3.39 -6.53
N PHE A 138 -8.98 3.78 -7.74
CA PHE A 138 -7.92 4.78 -7.95
C PHE A 138 -8.25 6.20 -7.44
N CYS A 139 -9.54 6.52 -7.26
CA CYS A 139 -9.96 7.85 -6.77
C CYS A 139 -9.59 8.09 -5.30
N GLN A 140 -9.31 7.03 -4.53
CA GLN A 140 -9.09 7.13 -3.09
C GLN A 140 -7.89 8.01 -2.68
N ILE A 141 -6.89 8.20 -3.54
CA ILE A 141 -5.67 8.94 -3.18
C ILE A 141 -5.89 10.45 -2.99
N PHE A 142 -6.96 11.00 -3.57
CA PHE A 142 -7.30 12.42 -3.43
C PHE A 142 -8.13 12.73 -2.17
N LEU A 143 -8.88 11.74 -1.68
CA LEU A 143 -9.79 11.88 -0.54
C LEU A 143 -9.10 12.22 0.80
N PRO A 144 -7.98 11.61 1.21
CA PRO A 144 -7.39 11.93 2.51
C PRO A 144 -6.83 13.36 2.57
N LEU A 145 -6.30 13.87 1.45
CA LEU A 145 -5.82 15.24 1.35
C LEU A 145 -6.98 16.23 1.43
N THR A 146 -8.08 15.98 0.72
CA THR A 146 -9.25 16.88 0.76
C THR A 146 -9.98 16.81 2.09
N PHE A 147 -10.10 15.63 2.71
CA PHE A 147 -10.78 15.48 3.99
C PHE A 147 -10.01 16.13 5.15
N SER A 148 -8.68 16.00 5.17
CA SER A 148 -7.82 16.71 6.14
C SER A 148 -7.90 18.23 5.96
N MET A 149 -7.92 18.71 4.71
CA MET A 149 -8.12 20.15 4.42
C MET A 149 -9.50 20.66 4.86
N LEU A 150 -10.54 19.83 4.81
CA LEU A 150 -11.87 20.19 5.28
C LEU A 150 -11.91 20.25 6.81
N GLN A 151 -11.34 19.29 7.54
CA GLN A 151 -11.32 19.34 9.01
C GLN A 151 -10.62 20.59 9.56
N HIS A 152 -9.54 21.05 8.91
CA HIS A 152 -8.87 22.31 9.27
C HIS A 152 -9.65 23.58 8.96
N LYS A 153 -10.71 23.53 8.15
CA LYS A 153 -11.61 24.67 7.89
C LYS A 153 -12.80 24.74 8.85
N TYR A 154 -13.09 23.65 9.57
CA TYR A 154 -14.25 23.52 10.44
C TYR A 154 -13.89 23.44 11.95
N LEU A 155 -12.62 23.65 12.30
CA LEU A 155 -12.09 23.88 13.64
C LEU A 155 -11.36 25.23 13.67
#